data_AF-A0AAQ3JV79-F1
#
_entry.id   AF-A0AAQ3JV79-F1
#
_cell.length_a   1.000
_cell.length_b   1.000
_cell.length_c   1.000
_cell.angle_alpha   90.00
_cell.angle_beta   90.00
_cell.angle_gamma   90.00
#
_symmetry.space_group_name_H-M   'P 1'
#
loop_
_entity.id
_entity.type
_entity.pdbx_description
1 polymer ?
#
loop_
_entity_poly.entity_id
_entity_poly.type
_entity_poly.pdbx_seq_one_letter_code
_entity_poly.pdbx_strand_id
1 'polypeptide(L)'
;MRRDESVQRAPEQTRRARPSPPPLAFDGPTAAALPGLAEPPGKNVPGLAARLQVVAPPADSTAGEAVPAPPSTLSSAPIPSTSLQQNSQIKPILKTPIKFGDRTTSDVVVRLRTLEGRDNWFYCHSEILIKKSKYFADRLSDDWPTCQILDSRYCVEVYCEELDFDSHVVALRLLYVIEPQTWYGVRNTLGILQVAVRFGCYQLARDCIDYLESVPWEEADEEEVLRVIPHLGSQYEEILARLHPVNPDSVLEIFISTIRFATSSPPPSMRDLKSSAQDQLEYMLTEDDDAPLLTLDNQDIKLEVKNCVKDLLSRFNCHLESLLCIPQGTVPVISMEHELQSFLSDISWICQILIKMEMMKHLTHYWLEASSRIVEVTEKVGADVDISDSRSKVIEVTSKVLDSVGFGQVIVPTTTRLSLVNVWLPFVQRTRPLLEQQANSDSEEGSSLKIDSEIWLGLESAFVSILLTLPSANQAEILEEWLRSEYVRYPDLTEAFEAWCYRSKVAKRRFALLGGVSNWTRSQVPP
;
A
#
# COMPACT_ATOMS: atom_id res chain seq x y z
N MET A 1 38.20 79.64 -18.07
CA MET A 1 38.83 79.94 -19.38
C MET A 1 39.21 78.59 -19.98
N ARG A 2 38.69 78.08 -21.10
CA ARG A 2 38.16 78.68 -22.33
C ARG A 2 36.83 78.01 -22.73
N ARG A 3 35.99 78.79 -23.42
CA ARG A 3 34.85 78.36 -24.25
C ARG A 3 35.39 77.84 -25.61
N ASP A 4 34.67 76.94 -26.26
CA ASP A 4 34.07 77.25 -27.57
C ASP A 4 32.91 76.30 -27.91
N GLU A 5 31.81 76.92 -28.34
CA GLU A 5 30.57 76.35 -28.88
C GLU A 5 30.62 76.38 -30.41
N SER A 6 30.01 75.40 -31.10
CA SER A 6 29.12 75.55 -32.28
C SER A 6 28.79 74.14 -32.84
N VAL A 7 27.55 73.62 -32.89
CA VAL A 7 26.28 73.97 -33.58
C VAL A 7 26.01 73.10 -34.83
N GLN A 8 24.86 72.40 -34.79
CA GLN A 8 23.94 71.90 -35.86
C GLN A 8 24.33 70.77 -36.85
N ARG A 9 23.54 69.66 -36.81
CA ARG A 9 22.47 69.32 -37.78
C ARG A 9 21.84 67.93 -37.50
N ALA A 10 20.51 67.84 -37.61
CA ALA A 10 19.76 66.60 -37.84
C ALA A 10 19.84 66.20 -39.34
N PRO A 11 19.56 64.94 -39.72
CA PRO A 11 18.18 64.63 -40.12
C PRO A 11 17.67 63.18 -39.90
N GLU A 12 16.35 63.08 -40.06
CA GLU A 12 15.55 62.00 -40.66
C GLU A 12 15.11 60.74 -39.89
N GLN A 13 13.78 60.65 -39.84
CA GLN A 13 12.93 59.55 -39.42
C GLN A 13 12.93 58.43 -40.46
N THR A 14 13.06 57.18 -40.01
CA THR A 14 12.60 56.02 -40.77
C THR A 14 11.57 55.25 -39.96
N ARG A 15 10.30 55.39 -40.37
CA ARG A 15 9.17 54.56 -39.94
C ARG A 15 9.50 53.08 -40.17
N ARG A 16 9.33 52.23 -39.15
CA ARG A 16 9.10 50.79 -39.35
C ARG A 16 7.84 50.33 -38.62
N ALA A 17 7.13 49.46 -39.32
CA ALA A 17 5.70 49.23 -39.24
C ALA A 17 5.26 48.38 -38.05
N ARG A 18 4.02 48.63 -37.65
CA ARG A 18 3.21 47.85 -36.70
C ARG A 18 2.80 46.52 -37.36
N PRO A 19 2.87 45.36 -36.69
CA PRO A 19 2.25 44.15 -37.20
C PRO A 19 0.72 44.19 -36.96
N SER A 20 -0.02 43.84 -38.01
CA SER A 20 -1.48 43.72 -38.04
C SER A 20 -1.97 42.43 -37.35
N PRO A 21 -3.18 42.41 -36.76
CA PRO A 21 -3.75 41.20 -36.16
C PRO A 21 -4.34 40.26 -37.24
N PRO A 22 -4.46 38.94 -36.96
CA PRO A 22 -5.12 38.01 -37.86
C PRO A 22 -6.66 38.17 -37.82
N PRO A 23 -7.37 37.79 -38.90
CA PRO A 23 -8.79 38.08 -39.06
C PRO A 23 -9.70 37.10 -38.32
N LEU A 24 -10.84 37.64 -37.86
CA LEU A 24 -12.01 36.91 -37.36
C LEU A 24 -12.72 36.20 -38.52
N ALA A 25 -13.10 34.94 -38.33
CA ALA A 25 -14.15 34.27 -39.09
C ALA A 25 -15.33 33.98 -38.15
N PHE A 26 -16.51 34.29 -38.66
CA PHE A 26 -17.83 34.26 -38.03
C PHE A 26 -18.53 32.89 -38.21
N ASP A 27 -19.56 32.73 -37.39
CA ASP A 27 -20.76 31.87 -37.50
C ASP A 27 -20.80 30.52 -36.75
N GLY A 28 -21.75 30.47 -35.80
CA GLY A 28 -22.03 29.40 -34.81
C GLY A 28 -22.95 28.27 -35.31
N PRO A 29 -23.95 27.74 -34.55
CA PRO A 29 -24.57 28.25 -33.32
C PRO A 29 -24.66 27.25 -32.12
N THR A 30 -24.86 27.86 -30.94
CA THR A 30 -25.77 27.53 -29.83
C THR A 30 -26.37 26.12 -29.70
N ALA A 31 -26.15 25.48 -28.53
CA ALA A 31 -27.21 24.78 -27.80
C ALA A 31 -26.80 24.53 -26.33
N ALA A 32 -27.55 25.15 -25.42
CA ALA A 32 -27.63 24.78 -24.02
C ALA A 32 -28.49 23.52 -23.86
N ALA A 33 -28.12 22.61 -22.96
CA ALA A 33 -29.06 21.67 -22.35
C ALA A 33 -28.50 21.12 -21.02
N LEU A 34 -29.12 21.55 -19.92
CA LEU A 34 -29.32 20.69 -18.74
C LEU A 34 -30.18 19.48 -19.16
N PRO A 35 -30.18 18.37 -18.41
CA PRO A 35 -31.28 18.22 -17.45
C PRO A 35 -30.89 17.51 -16.14
N GLY A 36 -31.56 17.94 -15.07
CA GLY A 36 -31.78 17.14 -13.87
C GLY A 36 -33.14 16.44 -13.89
N LEU A 37 -33.23 15.41 -13.04
CA LEU A 37 -34.39 14.72 -12.46
C LEU A 37 -35.38 13.97 -13.36
N ALA A 38 -35.44 12.64 -13.14
CA ALA A 38 -36.69 11.90 -12.90
C ALA A 38 -36.43 10.48 -12.33
N GLU A 39 -36.71 10.28 -11.03
CA GLU A 39 -37.40 9.08 -10.50
C GLU A 39 -38.85 9.04 -11.04
N PRO A 40 -39.66 7.94 -11.04
CA PRO A 40 -39.99 7.05 -9.89
C PRO A 40 -40.49 5.61 -10.31
N PRO A 41 -41.39 4.89 -9.59
CA PRO A 41 -41.58 4.63 -8.15
C PRO A 41 -41.47 3.12 -7.78
N GLY A 42 -41.48 2.85 -6.47
CA GLY A 42 -41.20 1.55 -5.85
C GLY A 42 -42.32 0.50 -5.83
N LYS A 43 -41.99 -0.65 -5.21
CA LYS A 43 -42.92 -1.53 -4.49
C LYS A 43 -42.18 -2.18 -3.32
N ASN A 44 -42.76 -2.02 -2.15
CA ASN A 44 -42.24 -2.37 -0.84
C ASN A 44 -42.98 -3.62 -0.31
N VAL A 45 -42.20 -4.64 0.12
CA VAL A 45 -42.37 -5.61 1.25
C VAL A 45 -43.66 -6.46 1.39
N PRO A 46 -43.75 -7.53 2.25
CA PRO A 46 -42.82 -8.00 3.31
C PRO A 46 -42.55 -9.53 3.45
N GLY A 47 -41.40 -9.85 4.09
CA GLY A 47 -41.30 -10.70 5.30
C GLY A 47 -41.33 -12.23 5.20
N LEU A 48 -40.27 -12.89 5.72
CA LEU A 48 -40.42 -13.89 6.80
C LEU A 48 -39.08 -14.18 7.50
N ALA A 49 -39.06 -13.92 8.81
CA ALA A 49 -38.02 -14.35 9.74
C ALA A 49 -38.46 -15.64 10.46
N ALA A 50 -37.55 -16.58 10.65
CA ALA A 50 -37.60 -17.60 11.70
C ALA A 50 -36.15 -18.05 11.99
N ARG A 51 -35.52 -17.58 13.08
CA ARG A 51 -35.46 -18.22 14.40
C ARG A 51 -34.86 -19.63 14.40
N LEU A 52 -33.63 -19.75 14.89
CA LEU A 52 -33.25 -20.79 15.85
C LEU A 52 -32.33 -20.18 16.91
N GLN A 53 -32.79 -20.28 18.16
CA GLN A 53 -32.09 -19.91 19.39
C GLN A 53 -31.00 -20.94 19.69
N VAL A 54 -29.84 -20.49 20.19
CA VAL A 54 -29.06 -21.30 21.13
C VAL A 54 -28.67 -20.42 22.32
N VAL A 55 -28.98 -20.99 23.49
CA VAL A 55 -28.90 -20.46 24.83
C VAL A 55 -27.47 -20.57 25.35
N ALA A 56 -26.97 -19.52 26.00
CA ALA A 56 -25.76 -19.55 26.82
C ALA A 56 -26.04 -20.13 28.22
N PRO A 57 -25.04 -20.77 28.85
CA PRO A 57 -24.77 -20.51 30.26
C PRO A 57 -23.26 -20.24 30.52
N PRO A 58 -22.89 -19.79 31.74
CA PRO A 58 -21.92 -18.70 31.93
C PRO A 58 -20.50 -19.15 32.31
N ALA A 59 -19.64 -18.14 32.33
CA ALA A 59 -18.25 -18.14 32.78
C ALA A 59 -18.07 -18.43 34.27
N ASP A 60 -16.92 -19.01 34.60
CA ASP A 60 -16.18 -18.73 35.83
C ASP A 60 -14.66 -18.72 35.54
N SER A 61 -14.08 -17.53 35.62
CA SER A 61 -12.88 -17.12 36.37
C SER A 61 -12.01 -18.25 36.96
N THR A 62 -10.67 -18.25 37.01
CA THR A 62 -9.67 -17.19 37.10
C THR A 62 -8.26 -17.83 37.10
N ALA A 63 -7.29 -17.11 36.51
CA ALA A 63 -5.87 -16.94 36.88
C ALA A 63 -5.09 -18.00 37.70
N GLY A 64 -3.84 -18.26 37.30
CA GLY A 64 -2.83 -18.82 38.22
C GLY A 64 -1.59 -19.37 37.55
N GLU A 65 -0.58 -18.52 37.44
CA GLU A 65 0.75 -18.68 36.86
C GLU A 65 1.69 -19.68 37.60
N ALA A 66 2.77 -20.05 36.89
CA ALA A 66 4.09 -20.46 37.39
C ALA A 66 4.48 -21.96 37.48
N VAL A 67 5.48 -22.28 36.64
CA VAL A 67 6.39 -23.44 36.64
C VAL A 67 7.48 -23.23 37.71
N PRO A 68 7.96 -24.28 38.41
CA PRO A 68 9.33 -24.77 38.13
C PRO A 68 9.52 -26.30 38.24
N ALA A 69 10.53 -26.81 37.54
CA ALA A 69 11.01 -28.20 37.53
C ALA A 69 12.10 -28.45 38.62
N PRO A 70 12.86 -29.56 38.60
CA PRO A 70 12.59 -30.91 39.14
C PRO A 70 13.53 -31.24 40.35
N PRO A 71 13.55 -32.48 40.91
CA PRO A 71 14.63 -33.41 40.52
C PRO A 71 14.32 -34.93 40.62
N SER A 72 15.23 -35.70 40.02
CA SER A 72 15.36 -37.17 39.98
C SER A 72 15.82 -37.78 41.32
N THR A 73 15.44 -39.04 41.64
CA THR A 73 16.36 -40.12 42.09
C THR A 73 15.67 -41.48 42.39
N LEU A 74 16.21 -42.53 41.77
CA LEU A 74 16.53 -43.89 42.25
C LEU A 74 15.68 -44.56 43.36
N SER A 75 15.14 -45.76 43.06
CA SER A 75 15.33 -46.94 43.91
C SER A 75 15.02 -48.25 43.17
N SER A 76 15.66 -49.32 43.63
CA SER A 76 16.04 -50.54 42.94
C SER A 76 15.43 -51.82 43.56
N ALA A 77 15.24 -52.84 42.70
CA ALA A 77 15.31 -54.29 42.95
C ALA A 77 14.11 -55.02 43.61
N PRO A 78 14.01 -56.38 43.53
CA PRO A 78 14.40 -57.31 42.46
C PRO A 78 13.32 -58.39 42.12
N ILE A 79 13.64 -59.17 41.08
CA ILE A 79 12.96 -60.33 40.48
C ILE A 79 13.02 -61.58 41.40
N PRO A 80 12.12 -62.56 41.23
CA PRO A 80 12.55 -63.95 41.25
C PRO A 80 12.15 -64.72 39.97
N SER A 81 13.15 -65.43 39.44
CA SER A 81 13.10 -66.31 38.29
C SER A 81 12.57 -67.69 38.70
N THR A 82 11.78 -68.34 37.83
CA THR A 82 11.74 -69.82 37.81
C THR A 82 11.47 -70.34 36.39
N SER A 83 12.49 -71.05 35.92
CA SER A 83 12.68 -72.00 34.81
C SER A 83 11.50 -72.54 33.98
N LEU A 84 11.66 -72.41 32.66
CA LEU A 84 11.72 -73.44 31.60
C LEU A 84 10.67 -74.57 31.58
N GLN A 85 9.80 -74.52 30.57
CA GLN A 85 9.45 -75.68 29.74
C GLN A 85 9.45 -75.28 28.25
N GLN A 86 10.23 -76.03 27.47
CA GLN A 86 10.32 -75.94 26.01
C GLN A 86 8.98 -76.28 25.36
N ASN A 87 8.58 -75.54 24.33
CA ASN A 87 8.05 -76.19 23.12
C ASN A 87 8.03 -75.25 21.90
N SER A 88 8.54 -75.81 20.80
CA SER A 88 8.35 -75.46 19.38
C SER A 88 8.49 -73.99 18.96
N GLN A 89 9.61 -73.70 18.31
CA GLN A 89 9.76 -72.57 17.41
C GLN A 89 8.65 -72.54 16.34
N ILE A 90 7.79 -71.53 16.40
CA ILE A 90 7.15 -70.98 15.20
C ILE A 90 7.85 -69.66 14.96
N LYS A 91 8.75 -69.63 13.97
CA LYS A 91 9.27 -68.37 13.42
C LYS A 91 8.05 -67.53 13.01
N PRO A 92 7.87 -66.28 13.49
CA PRO A 92 6.96 -65.39 12.82
C PRO A 92 7.52 -65.21 11.41
N ILE A 93 6.76 -65.62 10.41
CA ILE A 93 7.00 -65.25 9.02
C ILE A 93 7.00 -63.73 9.03
N LEU A 94 8.19 -63.12 8.88
CA LEU A 94 8.33 -61.71 8.58
C LEU A 94 7.54 -61.45 7.31
N LYS A 95 6.31 -60.93 7.43
CA LYS A 95 5.54 -60.44 6.29
C LYS A 95 6.41 -59.39 5.63
N THR A 96 6.89 -59.68 4.42
CA THR A 96 7.57 -58.70 3.57
C THR A 96 6.68 -57.46 3.48
N PRO A 97 7.24 -56.23 3.60
CA PRO A 97 6.43 -55.03 3.54
C PRO A 97 5.70 -55.00 2.18
N ILE A 98 4.38 -54.96 2.23
CA ILE A 98 3.50 -54.90 1.06
C ILE A 98 3.81 -53.60 0.32
N LYS A 99 4.19 -53.70 -0.96
CA LYS A 99 4.58 -52.56 -1.80
C LYS A 99 3.65 -52.42 -2.99
N PHE A 100 3.34 -51.18 -3.34
CA PHE A 100 2.60 -50.86 -4.56
C PHE A 100 3.35 -51.36 -5.79
N GLY A 101 2.66 -52.07 -6.70
CA GLY A 101 3.23 -52.59 -7.93
C GLY A 101 3.97 -53.93 -7.81
N ASP A 102 3.94 -54.60 -6.66
CA ASP A 102 4.56 -55.93 -6.51
C ASP A 102 3.69 -57.02 -7.15
N ARG A 103 4.11 -57.46 -8.34
CA ARG A 103 3.42 -58.52 -9.12
C ARG A 103 3.34 -59.86 -8.40
N THR A 104 4.25 -60.13 -7.46
CA THR A 104 4.35 -61.47 -6.83
C THR A 104 3.35 -61.65 -5.69
N THR A 105 2.93 -60.55 -5.07
CA THR A 105 2.06 -60.54 -3.88
C THR A 105 0.68 -59.92 -4.14
N SER A 106 0.53 -59.17 -5.24
CA SER A 106 -0.73 -58.54 -5.63
C SER A 106 -1.78 -59.55 -6.08
N ASP A 107 -3.01 -59.36 -5.62
CA ASP A 107 -4.19 -60.18 -5.95
C ASP A 107 -5.21 -59.43 -6.83
N VAL A 108 -5.03 -58.12 -7.05
CA VAL A 108 -5.90 -57.27 -7.89
C VAL A 108 -5.09 -56.41 -8.86
N VAL A 109 -5.63 -56.21 -10.06
CA VAL A 109 -5.10 -55.27 -11.06
C VAL A 109 -6.05 -54.09 -11.20
N VAL A 110 -5.55 -52.88 -10.96
CA VAL A 110 -6.28 -51.63 -11.27
C VAL A 110 -5.83 -51.16 -12.65
N ARG A 111 -6.76 -51.10 -13.60
CA ARG A 111 -6.52 -50.61 -14.96
C ARG A 111 -7.05 -49.19 -15.09
N LEU A 112 -6.14 -48.22 -15.17
CA LEU A 112 -6.45 -46.81 -15.35
C LEU A 112 -6.45 -46.48 -16.84
N ARG A 113 -7.58 -45.96 -17.35
CA ARG A 113 -7.78 -45.62 -18.76
C ARG A 113 -8.21 -44.18 -18.95
N THR A 114 -7.70 -43.55 -20.01
CA THR A 114 -8.14 -42.23 -20.47
C THR A 114 -8.86 -42.33 -21.81
N LEU A 115 -9.66 -41.31 -22.16
CA LEU A 115 -10.40 -41.27 -23.43
C LEU A 115 -9.45 -41.11 -24.63
N GLU A 116 -8.28 -40.55 -24.38
CA GLU A 116 -7.17 -40.34 -25.30
C GLU A 116 -6.39 -41.63 -25.60
N GLY A 117 -6.75 -42.74 -24.95
CA GLY A 117 -6.21 -44.06 -25.22
C GLY A 117 -5.03 -44.47 -24.34
N ARG A 118 -4.68 -43.69 -23.30
CA ARG A 118 -3.72 -44.11 -22.28
C ARG A 118 -4.32 -45.26 -21.47
N ASP A 119 -3.53 -46.31 -21.23
CA ASP A 119 -4.00 -47.52 -20.56
C ASP A 119 -2.86 -48.17 -19.76
N ASN A 120 -2.94 -48.06 -18.43
CA ASN A 120 -1.90 -48.50 -17.52
C ASN A 120 -2.43 -49.50 -16.49
N TRP A 121 -1.66 -50.56 -16.23
CA TRP A 121 -1.98 -51.59 -15.24
C TRP A 121 -1.17 -51.41 -13.97
N PHE A 122 -1.86 -51.36 -12.84
CA PHE A 122 -1.27 -51.24 -11.50
C PHE A 122 -1.60 -52.47 -10.67
N TYR A 123 -0.57 -53.19 -10.25
CA TYR A 123 -0.69 -54.38 -9.39
C TYR A 123 -0.86 -53.94 -7.93
N CYS A 124 -2.01 -54.33 -7.36
CA CYS A 124 -2.50 -53.87 -6.08
C CYS A 124 -3.00 -55.04 -5.21
N HIS A 125 -3.21 -54.76 -3.92
CA HIS A 125 -3.67 -55.66 -2.88
C HIS A 125 -5.10 -55.26 -2.48
N SER A 126 -6.05 -56.17 -2.67
CA SER A 126 -7.48 -55.98 -2.35
C SER A 126 -7.68 -55.54 -0.90
N GLU A 127 -6.94 -56.14 0.05
CA GLU A 127 -7.00 -55.83 1.48
C GLU A 127 -6.76 -54.33 1.76
N ILE A 128 -5.82 -53.70 1.06
CA ILE A 128 -5.49 -52.27 1.25
C ILE A 128 -6.55 -51.40 0.56
N LEU A 129 -6.92 -51.73 -0.69
CA LEU A 129 -7.87 -50.94 -1.47
C LEU A 129 -9.25 -50.93 -0.82
N ILE A 130 -9.78 -52.09 -0.41
CA ILE A 130 -11.08 -52.23 0.25
C ILE A 130 -11.09 -51.49 1.59
N LYS A 131 -10.01 -51.59 2.37
CA LYS A 131 -9.92 -50.94 3.69
C LYS A 131 -9.89 -49.41 3.58
N LYS A 132 -9.22 -48.86 2.56
CA LYS A 132 -8.93 -47.42 2.46
C LYS A 132 -9.81 -46.67 1.47
N SER A 133 -10.59 -47.35 0.62
CA SER A 133 -11.46 -46.73 -0.38
C SER A 133 -12.81 -47.41 -0.45
N LYS A 134 -13.87 -46.61 -0.28
CA LYS A 134 -15.25 -47.08 -0.48
C LYS A 134 -15.50 -47.57 -1.90
N TYR A 135 -14.98 -46.85 -2.90
CA TYR A 135 -15.14 -47.22 -4.30
C TYR A 135 -14.59 -48.61 -4.63
N PHE A 136 -13.38 -48.92 -4.16
CA PHE A 136 -12.81 -50.25 -4.38
C PHE A 136 -13.48 -51.32 -3.51
N ALA A 137 -13.94 -50.98 -2.31
CA ALA A 137 -14.74 -51.89 -1.47
C ALA A 137 -16.03 -52.32 -2.18
N ASP A 138 -16.76 -51.37 -2.76
CA ASP A 138 -18.01 -51.64 -3.46
C ASP A 138 -17.78 -52.47 -4.74
N ARG A 139 -16.72 -52.17 -5.50
CA ARG A 139 -16.40 -52.87 -6.76
C ARG A 139 -15.80 -54.26 -6.61
N LEU A 140 -15.09 -54.50 -5.51
CA LEU A 140 -14.50 -55.81 -5.20
C LEU A 140 -15.41 -56.65 -4.29
N SER A 141 -16.60 -56.14 -3.95
CA SER A 141 -17.61 -56.88 -3.20
C SER A 141 -18.19 -58.04 -4.02
N ASP A 142 -18.60 -59.11 -3.32
CA ASP A 142 -19.29 -60.25 -3.93
C ASP A 142 -20.62 -59.85 -4.59
N ASP A 143 -21.21 -58.74 -4.17
CA ASP A 143 -22.47 -58.20 -4.70
C ASP A 143 -22.28 -57.41 -6.02
N TRP A 144 -21.03 -57.15 -6.44
CA TRP A 144 -20.77 -56.39 -7.65
C TRP A 144 -21.12 -57.20 -8.91
N PRO A 145 -21.93 -56.65 -9.85
CA PRO A 145 -22.33 -57.37 -11.06
C PRO A 145 -21.12 -57.66 -11.95
N THR A 146 -20.57 -58.87 -11.84
CA THR A 146 -19.44 -59.30 -12.67
C THR A 146 -19.93 -60.24 -13.76
N CYS A 147 -19.52 -60.00 -15.01
CA CYS A 147 -19.77 -60.95 -16.10
C CYS A 147 -18.98 -62.25 -15.83
N GLN A 148 -19.67 -63.37 -15.67
CA GLN A 148 -19.12 -64.69 -15.31
C GLN A 148 -18.19 -65.32 -16.37
N ILE A 149 -17.84 -64.59 -17.44
CA ILE A 149 -17.19 -65.11 -18.65
C ILE A 149 -15.67 -64.85 -18.64
N LEU A 150 -15.18 -64.00 -17.74
CA LEU A 150 -13.75 -63.69 -17.58
C LEU A 150 -13.38 -63.75 -16.10
N ASP A 151 -12.14 -64.12 -15.76
CA ASP A 151 -11.47 -63.96 -14.43
C ASP A 151 -11.33 -62.47 -14.02
N SER A 152 -12.35 -61.66 -14.36
CA SER A 152 -12.44 -60.21 -14.29
C SER A 152 -12.77 -59.68 -12.91
N ARG A 153 -13.12 -60.55 -11.94
CA ARG A 153 -13.40 -60.14 -10.55
C ARG A 153 -12.23 -59.43 -9.88
N TYR A 154 -11.01 -59.70 -10.34
CA TYR A 154 -9.79 -59.12 -9.79
C TYR A 154 -9.15 -58.05 -10.70
N CYS A 155 -9.90 -57.53 -11.68
CA CYS A 155 -9.47 -56.43 -12.55
C CYS A 155 -10.46 -55.26 -12.47
N VAL A 156 -10.03 -54.13 -11.90
CA VAL A 156 -10.88 -52.94 -11.72
C VAL A 156 -10.54 -51.88 -12.75
N GLU A 157 -11.51 -51.52 -13.59
CA GLU A 157 -11.33 -50.53 -14.66
C GLU A 157 -11.74 -49.12 -14.20
N VAL A 158 -10.77 -48.25 -14.03
CA VAL A 158 -10.97 -46.85 -13.63
C VAL A 158 -10.78 -45.96 -14.84
N TYR A 159 -11.79 -45.13 -15.14
CA TYR A 159 -11.70 -44.12 -16.18
C TYR A 159 -11.39 -42.76 -15.55
N CYS A 160 -10.44 -42.03 -16.12
CA CYS A 160 -10.10 -40.67 -15.74
C CYS A 160 -9.78 -39.81 -16.96
N GLU A 161 -9.78 -38.49 -16.78
CA GLU A 161 -9.28 -37.54 -17.78
C GLU A 161 -7.74 -37.56 -17.81
N GLU A 162 -7.15 -37.22 -18.96
CA GLU A 162 -5.70 -37.18 -19.13
C GLU A 162 -5.02 -36.24 -18.12
N LEU A 163 -5.66 -35.11 -17.79
CA LEU A 163 -5.17 -34.13 -16.83
C LEU A 163 -5.14 -34.65 -15.39
N ASP A 164 -6.07 -35.55 -15.04
CA ASP A 164 -6.17 -36.14 -13.69
C ASP A 164 -5.33 -37.41 -13.54
N PHE A 165 -4.75 -37.94 -14.63
CA PHE A 165 -4.14 -39.27 -14.63
C PHE A 165 -3.06 -39.41 -13.56
N ASP A 166 -2.15 -38.45 -13.46
CA ASP A 166 -1.06 -38.47 -12.49
C ASP A 166 -1.60 -38.40 -11.06
N SER A 167 -2.64 -37.60 -10.80
CA SER A 167 -3.31 -37.55 -9.50
C SER A 167 -3.92 -38.90 -9.11
N HIS A 168 -4.49 -39.65 -10.07
CA HIS A 168 -4.99 -41.00 -9.80
C HIS A 168 -3.88 -41.99 -9.45
N VAL A 169 -2.76 -41.93 -10.18
CA VAL A 169 -1.60 -42.80 -9.91
C VAL A 169 -1.01 -42.48 -8.54
N VAL A 170 -0.85 -41.20 -8.21
CA VAL A 170 -0.31 -40.78 -6.91
C VAL A 170 -1.27 -41.15 -5.78
N ALA A 171 -2.58 -40.92 -5.92
CA ALA A 171 -3.57 -41.33 -4.94
C ALA A 171 -3.49 -42.83 -4.63
N LEU A 172 -3.42 -43.68 -5.67
CA LEU A 172 -3.26 -45.13 -5.48
C LEU A 172 -1.96 -45.50 -4.76
N ARG A 173 -0.86 -44.83 -5.07
CA ARG A 173 0.42 -45.03 -4.36
C ARG A 173 0.31 -44.65 -2.89
N LEU A 174 -0.33 -43.51 -2.59
CA LEU A 174 -0.50 -43.00 -1.22
C LEU A 174 -1.34 -43.93 -0.34
N LEU A 175 -2.24 -44.74 -0.91
CA LEU A 175 -2.94 -45.78 -0.15
C LEU A 175 -1.98 -46.81 0.48
N TYR A 176 -0.78 -47.01 -0.06
CA TYR A 176 0.21 -47.96 0.47
C TYR A 176 1.17 -47.32 1.46
N VAL A 177 1.17 -46.00 1.55
CA VAL A 177 2.05 -45.25 2.43
C VAL A 177 1.37 -45.09 3.79
N ILE A 178 2.17 -45.19 4.85
CA ILE A 178 1.71 -44.99 6.24
C ILE A 178 1.86 -43.50 6.64
N GLU A 179 2.95 -42.86 6.21
CA GLU A 179 3.21 -41.42 6.39
C GLU A 179 3.74 -40.84 5.08
N PRO A 180 2.97 -40.00 4.36
CA PRO A 180 3.44 -39.35 3.15
C PRO A 180 4.47 -38.28 3.49
N GLN A 181 5.75 -38.58 3.23
CA GLN A 181 6.86 -37.67 3.51
C GLN A 181 7.01 -36.54 2.46
N THR A 182 6.29 -36.59 1.34
CA THR A 182 6.39 -35.59 0.27
C THR A 182 5.04 -35.37 -0.40
N TRP A 183 4.36 -34.28 -0.05
CA TRP A 183 3.28 -33.70 -0.83
C TRP A 183 3.89 -32.76 -1.89
N TYR A 184 3.42 -32.85 -3.13
CA TYR A 184 4.05 -32.21 -4.29
C TYR A 184 3.43 -30.84 -4.61
N GLY A 185 3.15 -30.02 -3.59
CA GLY A 185 2.56 -28.68 -3.76
C GLY A 185 1.03 -28.67 -3.77
N VAL A 186 0.45 -27.46 -3.74
CA VAL A 186 -0.99 -27.21 -3.59
C VAL A 186 -1.79 -27.81 -4.75
N ARG A 187 -1.45 -27.46 -6.00
CA ARG A 187 -2.14 -27.96 -7.20
C ARG A 187 -2.21 -29.49 -7.30
N ASN A 188 -1.10 -30.17 -7.03
CA ASN A 188 -1.07 -31.64 -7.04
C ASN A 188 -1.92 -32.23 -5.91
N THR A 189 -1.88 -31.61 -4.73
CA THR A 189 -2.68 -32.05 -3.58
C THR A 189 -4.18 -31.84 -3.83
N LEU A 190 -4.58 -30.75 -4.49
CA LEU A 190 -5.96 -30.54 -4.94
C LEU A 190 -6.42 -31.61 -5.94
N GLY A 191 -5.55 -32.01 -6.87
CA GLY A 191 -5.82 -33.13 -7.78
C GLY A 191 -6.01 -34.45 -7.03
N ILE A 192 -5.13 -34.76 -6.09
CA ILE A 192 -5.22 -35.96 -5.25
C ILE A 192 -6.49 -35.93 -4.38
N LEU A 193 -6.83 -34.77 -3.81
CA LEU A 193 -8.04 -34.58 -3.01
C LEU A 193 -9.30 -34.88 -3.83
N GLN A 194 -9.39 -34.36 -5.06
CA GLN A 194 -10.52 -34.66 -5.96
C GLN A 194 -10.67 -36.16 -6.20
N VAL A 195 -9.55 -36.88 -6.45
CA VAL A 195 -9.56 -38.34 -6.61
C VAL A 195 -9.95 -39.03 -5.31
N ALA A 196 -9.41 -38.59 -4.17
CA ALA A 196 -9.69 -39.17 -2.86
C ALA A 196 -11.19 -39.05 -2.52
N VAL A 197 -11.81 -37.91 -2.77
CA VAL A 197 -13.25 -37.69 -2.60
C VAL A 197 -14.04 -38.59 -3.56
N ARG A 198 -13.65 -38.64 -4.84
CA ARG A 198 -14.29 -39.49 -5.87
C ARG A 198 -14.26 -40.99 -5.51
N PHE A 199 -13.17 -41.44 -4.89
CA PHE A 199 -12.99 -42.83 -4.46
C PHE A 199 -13.50 -43.12 -3.03
N GLY A 200 -14.01 -42.11 -2.31
CA GLY A 200 -14.42 -42.24 -0.92
C GLY A 200 -13.27 -42.66 0.00
N CYS A 201 -12.06 -42.13 -0.24
CA CYS A 201 -10.86 -42.32 0.56
C CYS A 201 -10.78 -41.27 1.67
N TYR A 202 -11.56 -41.41 2.75
CA TYR A 202 -11.70 -40.37 3.77
C TYR A 202 -10.39 -39.97 4.46
N GLN A 203 -9.53 -40.95 4.79
CA GLN A 203 -8.25 -40.64 5.44
C GLN A 203 -7.35 -39.84 4.49
N LEU A 204 -7.22 -40.26 3.23
CA LEU A 204 -6.41 -39.56 2.24
C LEU A 204 -6.95 -38.15 1.97
N ALA A 205 -8.27 -37.99 1.88
CA ALA A 205 -8.89 -36.68 1.71
C ALA A 205 -8.58 -35.76 2.91
N ARG A 206 -8.64 -36.30 4.13
CA ARG A 206 -8.24 -35.57 5.34
C ARG A 206 -6.77 -35.17 5.30
N ASP A 207 -5.88 -36.11 4.98
CA ASP A 207 -4.44 -35.82 4.92
C ASP A 207 -4.13 -34.74 3.86
N CYS A 208 -4.89 -34.69 2.75
CA CYS A 208 -4.78 -33.62 1.75
C CYS A 208 -5.21 -32.26 2.31
N ILE A 209 -6.33 -32.20 3.05
CA ILE A 209 -6.81 -30.96 3.68
C ILE A 209 -5.83 -30.49 4.74
N ASP A 210 -5.36 -31.38 5.62
CA ASP A 210 -4.37 -31.07 6.66
C ASP A 210 -3.09 -30.49 6.03
N TYR A 211 -2.66 -31.02 4.87
CA TYR A 211 -1.54 -30.44 4.12
C TYR A 211 -1.87 -29.06 3.54
N LEU A 212 -3.00 -28.90 2.85
CA LEU A 212 -3.41 -27.62 2.27
C LEU A 212 -3.58 -26.53 3.35
N GLU A 213 -4.03 -26.92 4.54
CA GLU A 213 -4.09 -26.09 5.76
C GLU A 213 -2.71 -25.82 6.37
N SER A 214 -1.67 -26.57 6.02
CA SER A 214 -0.34 -26.38 6.62
C SER A 214 0.63 -25.60 5.75
N VAL A 215 0.28 -25.36 4.47
CA VAL A 215 1.17 -24.69 3.50
C VAL A 215 0.67 -23.30 3.11
N PRO A 216 1.59 -22.35 2.80
CA PRO A 216 1.23 -21.09 2.18
C PRO A 216 0.75 -21.31 0.74
N TRP A 217 -0.10 -20.42 0.25
CA TRP A 217 -0.61 -20.42 -1.12
C TRP A 217 -0.07 -19.22 -1.87
N GLU A 218 0.27 -19.40 -3.14
CA GLU A 218 0.47 -18.30 -4.08
C GLU A 218 -0.88 -17.90 -4.71
N GLU A 219 -0.98 -16.72 -5.31
CA GLU A 219 -2.22 -16.23 -5.94
C GLU A 219 -2.86 -17.27 -6.91
N ALA A 220 -2.03 -17.92 -7.74
CA ALA A 220 -2.48 -18.97 -8.65
C ALA A 220 -3.00 -20.23 -7.91
N ASP A 221 -2.46 -20.52 -6.72
CA ASP A 221 -2.97 -21.59 -5.87
C ASP A 221 -4.33 -21.19 -5.26
N GLU A 222 -4.50 -19.94 -4.82
CA GLU A 222 -5.76 -19.43 -4.28
C GLU A 222 -6.90 -19.53 -5.30
N GLU A 223 -6.65 -19.15 -6.56
CA GLU A 223 -7.62 -19.29 -7.66
C GLU A 223 -8.03 -20.74 -7.89
N GLU A 224 -7.07 -21.67 -7.89
CA GLU A 224 -7.35 -23.10 -8.06
C GLU A 224 -8.12 -23.68 -6.86
N VAL A 225 -7.78 -23.27 -5.64
CA VAL A 225 -8.53 -23.66 -4.43
C VAL A 225 -9.98 -23.17 -4.51
N LEU A 226 -10.20 -21.89 -4.86
CA LEU A 226 -11.53 -21.30 -5.03
C LEU A 226 -12.34 -22.01 -6.13
N ARG A 227 -11.67 -22.47 -7.19
CA ARG A 227 -12.30 -23.22 -8.27
C ARG A 227 -12.69 -24.64 -7.85
N VAL A 228 -11.84 -25.34 -7.10
CA VAL A 228 -12.00 -26.78 -6.82
C VAL A 228 -12.86 -27.06 -5.58
N ILE A 229 -12.55 -26.43 -4.44
CA ILE A 229 -13.10 -26.81 -3.14
C ILE A 229 -14.64 -26.73 -3.06
N PRO A 230 -15.32 -25.69 -3.58
CA PRO A 230 -16.79 -25.60 -3.50
C PRO A 230 -17.54 -26.78 -4.14
N HIS A 231 -16.88 -27.48 -5.08
CA HIS A 231 -17.48 -28.61 -5.79
C HIS A 231 -17.28 -29.96 -5.08
N LEU A 232 -16.47 -30.02 -4.01
CA LEU A 232 -16.15 -31.25 -3.29
C LEU A 232 -17.09 -31.56 -2.11
N GLY A 233 -17.86 -30.56 -1.66
CA GLY A 233 -18.84 -30.67 -0.58
C GLY A 233 -18.49 -29.80 0.64
N SER A 234 -19.51 -29.47 1.43
CA SER A 234 -19.43 -28.49 2.53
C SER A 234 -18.41 -28.84 3.62
N GLN A 235 -18.06 -30.11 3.77
CA GLN A 235 -17.07 -30.56 4.75
C GLN A 235 -15.63 -30.13 4.43
N TYR A 236 -15.36 -29.63 3.22
CA TYR A 236 -14.04 -29.15 2.80
C TYR A 236 -13.97 -27.63 2.67
N GLU A 237 -15.10 -26.93 2.81
CA GLU A 237 -15.19 -25.47 2.63
C GLU A 237 -14.51 -24.67 3.73
N GLU A 238 -14.23 -25.27 4.90
CA GLU A 238 -13.57 -24.59 6.02
C GLU A 238 -12.21 -24.00 5.63
N ILE A 239 -11.50 -24.65 4.70
CA ILE A 239 -10.21 -24.17 4.19
C ILE A 239 -10.32 -22.83 3.43
N LEU A 240 -11.51 -22.52 2.89
CA LEU A 240 -11.79 -21.26 2.20
C LEU A 240 -11.85 -20.07 3.16
N ALA A 241 -11.91 -20.30 4.48
CA ALA A 241 -11.91 -19.23 5.48
C ALA A 241 -10.69 -18.30 5.36
N ARG A 242 -9.57 -18.76 4.77
CA ARG A 242 -8.37 -17.96 4.47
C ARG A 242 -8.62 -16.83 3.47
N LEU A 243 -9.55 -17.06 2.55
CA LEU A 243 -9.87 -16.18 1.43
C LEU A 243 -11.17 -15.41 1.67
N HIS A 244 -11.79 -15.59 2.84
CA HIS A 244 -12.98 -14.85 3.20
C HIS A 244 -12.66 -13.37 3.38
N PRO A 245 -13.54 -12.45 2.93
CA PRO A 245 -13.38 -11.04 3.20
C PRO A 245 -13.20 -10.78 4.70
N VAL A 246 -12.19 -9.98 5.03
CA VAL A 246 -11.88 -9.64 6.42
C VAL A 246 -12.99 -8.76 6.99
N ASN A 247 -13.28 -8.92 8.30
CA ASN A 247 -14.21 -8.05 9.00
C ASN A 247 -13.71 -6.58 8.91
N PRO A 248 -14.55 -5.62 8.45
CA PRO A 248 -14.16 -4.21 8.36
C PRO A 248 -13.63 -3.63 9.69
N ASP A 249 -14.16 -4.08 10.84
CA ASP A 249 -13.67 -3.62 12.15
C ASP A 249 -12.23 -4.06 12.40
N SER A 250 -11.84 -5.25 11.93
CA SER A 250 -10.46 -5.75 12.04
C SER A 250 -9.51 -4.96 11.13
N VAL A 251 -9.95 -4.62 9.92
CA VAL A 251 -9.16 -3.77 9.01
C VAL A 251 -8.95 -2.38 9.62
N LEU A 252 -9.97 -1.81 10.26
CA LEU A 252 -9.90 -0.54 10.97
C LEU A 252 -8.86 -0.58 12.10
N GLU A 253 -8.90 -1.60 12.96
CA GLU A 253 -7.95 -1.75 14.07
C GLU A 253 -6.50 -1.96 13.59
N ILE A 254 -6.31 -2.71 12.49
CA ILE A 254 -5.01 -2.86 11.84
C ILE A 254 -4.51 -1.50 11.35
N PHE A 255 -5.35 -0.74 10.64
CA PHE A 255 -4.97 0.58 10.16
C PHE A 255 -4.57 1.52 11.32
N ILE A 256 -5.42 1.61 12.35
CA ILE A 256 -5.19 2.46 13.53
C ILE A 256 -3.87 2.08 14.23
N SER A 257 -3.63 0.79 14.44
CA SER A 257 -2.40 0.32 15.08
C SER A 257 -1.17 0.62 14.21
N THR A 258 -1.30 0.44 12.90
CA THR A 258 -0.22 0.64 11.93
C THR A 258 0.13 2.13 11.79
N ILE A 259 -0.85 3.04 11.70
CA ILE A 259 -0.59 4.49 11.61
C ILE A 259 0.06 5.05 12.88
N ARG A 260 -0.35 4.57 14.06
CA ARG A 260 0.29 4.90 15.34
C ARG A 260 1.76 4.48 15.34
N PHE A 261 2.03 3.24 14.91
CA PHE A 261 3.40 2.74 14.85
C PHE A 261 4.24 3.48 13.79
N ALA A 262 3.71 3.67 12.58
CA ALA A 262 4.35 4.34 11.45
C ALA A 262 4.69 5.82 11.72
N THR A 263 3.96 6.49 12.62
CA THR A 263 4.25 7.86 13.06
C THR A 263 5.05 7.95 14.35
N SER A 264 5.30 6.84 15.04
CA SER A 264 6.06 6.79 16.29
C SER A 264 7.58 6.92 16.06
N SER A 265 8.35 7.00 17.15
CA SER A 265 9.82 6.99 17.14
C SER A 265 10.33 5.68 17.75
N PRO A 266 10.21 4.52 17.05
CA PRO A 266 10.63 3.24 17.58
C PRO A 266 12.17 3.13 17.65
N PRO A 267 12.71 2.17 18.42
CA PRO A 267 14.16 1.93 18.48
C PRO A 267 14.75 1.60 17.11
N PRO A 268 16.07 1.83 16.88
CA PRO A 268 16.70 1.57 15.59
C PRO A 268 16.50 0.15 15.04
N SER A 269 16.38 -0.86 15.92
CA SER A 269 16.13 -2.27 15.53
C SER A 269 14.77 -2.52 14.90
N MET A 270 13.83 -1.57 15.00
CA MET A 270 12.48 -1.67 14.45
C MET A 270 12.25 -0.69 13.28
N ARG A 271 13.31 -0.06 12.76
CA ARG A 271 13.19 0.91 11.66
C ARG A 271 12.63 0.27 10.39
N ASP A 272 13.07 -0.95 10.06
CA ASP A 272 12.59 -1.67 8.87
C ASP A 272 11.11 -2.02 8.98
N LEU A 273 10.65 -2.38 10.19
CA LEU A 273 9.23 -2.61 10.47
C LEU A 273 8.41 -1.34 10.31
N LYS A 274 8.95 -0.19 10.72
CA LYS A 274 8.30 1.12 10.55
C LYS A 274 8.17 1.45 9.07
N SER A 275 9.24 1.28 8.28
CA SER A 275 9.19 1.50 6.83
C SER A 275 8.19 0.57 6.17
N SER A 276 8.18 -0.72 6.52
CA SER A 276 7.19 -1.67 6.02
C SER A 276 5.76 -1.25 6.39
N ALA A 277 5.52 -0.80 7.63
CA ALA A 277 4.22 -0.26 8.04
C ALA A 277 3.81 0.98 7.23
N GLN A 278 4.76 1.87 6.93
CA GLN A 278 4.56 3.04 6.08
C GLN A 278 4.15 2.65 4.65
N ASP A 279 4.84 1.67 4.06
CA ASP A 279 4.56 1.16 2.71
C ASP A 279 3.19 0.46 2.64
N GLN A 280 2.85 -0.36 3.66
CA GLN A 280 1.57 -1.05 3.69
C GLN A 280 0.39 -0.08 3.86
N LEU A 281 0.54 0.98 4.66
CA LEU A 281 -0.47 2.04 4.75
C LEU A 281 -0.64 2.77 3.42
N GLU A 282 0.45 3.01 2.69
CA GLU A 282 0.36 3.63 1.37
C GLU A 282 -0.38 2.72 0.38
N TYR A 283 -0.10 1.42 0.41
CA TYR A 283 -0.79 0.41 -0.38
C TYR A 283 -2.29 0.34 -0.05
N MET A 284 -2.66 0.24 1.23
CA MET A 284 -4.06 0.22 1.70
C MET A 284 -4.89 1.44 1.26
N LEU A 285 -4.26 2.56 0.96
CA LEU A 285 -4.90 3.82 0.57
C LEU A 285 -4.83 4.09 -0.94
N THR A 286 -4.17 3.24 -1.71
CA THR A 286 -4.07 3.41 -3.18
C THR A 286 -5.38 3.00 -3.82
N GLU A 287 -5.88 3.82 -4.75
CA GLU A 287 -7.05 3.47 -5.55
C GLU A 287 -6.62 2.49 -6.65
N ASP A 288 -7.10 1.25 -6.57
CA ASP A 288 -6.93 0.21 -7.58
C ASP A 288 -8.29 -0.21 -8.16
N ASP A 289 -8.28 -1.20 -9.08
CA ASP A 289 -9.52 -1.75 -9.67
C ASP A 289 -10.36 -2.54 -8.65
N ASP A 290 -9.81 -2.81 -7.47
CA ASP A 290 -10.43 -3.59 -6.40
C ASP A 290 -11.26 -2.71 -5.45
N ALA A 291 -12.08 -3.36 -4.63
CA ALA A 291 -12.85 -2.65 -3.62
C ALA A 291 -11.92 -2.11 -2.51
N PRO A 292 -12.01 -0.82 -2.14
CA PRO A 292 -11.11 -0.23 -1.16
C PRO A 292 -11.26 -0.93 0.20
N LEU A 293 -10.14 -1.36 0.78
CA LEU A 293 -10.09 -2.01 2.10
C LEU A 293 -10.65 -1.11 3.21
N LEU A 294 -10.57 0.22 3.02
CA LEU A 294 -10.98 1.22 3.99
C LEU A 294 -11.89 2.27 3.35
N THR A 295 -12.98 2.59 4.03
CA THR A 295 -13.77 3.78 3.71
C THR A 295 -13.05 5.02 4.22
N LEU A 296 -12.41 5.78 3.32
CA LEU A 296 -11.63 6.97 3.66
C LEU A 296 -12.44 8.05 4.39
N ASP A 297 -13.76 8.04 4.27
CA ASP A 297 -14.67 8.97 4.95
C ASP A 297 -15.01 8.63 6.40
N ASN A 298 -14.47 7.53 6.94
CA ASN A 298 -14.65 7.18 8.33
C ASN A 298 -14.03 8.25 9.26
N GLN A 299 -14.85 8.83 10.13
CA GLN A 299 -14.44 9.88 11.05
C GLN A 299 -13.44 9.41 12.10
N ASP A 300 -13.51 8.14 12.52
CA ASP A 300 -12.60 7.58 13.53
C ASP A 300 -11.19 7.45 12.95
N ILE A 301 -11.08 7.03 11.68
CA ILE A 301 -9.82 7.00 10.93
C ILE A 301 -9.24 8.41 10.80
N LYS A 302 -10.04 9.37 10.31
CA LYS A 302 -9.58 10.77 10.15
C LYS A 302 -9.16 11.36 11.50
N LEU A 303 -9.89 11.07 12.58
CA LEU A 303 -9.55 11.54 13.92
C LEU A 303 -8.22 10.95 14.41
N GLU A 304 -8.00 9.65 14.21
CA GLU A 304 -6.78 8.99 14.61
C GLU A 304 -5.56 9.51 13.83
N VAL A 305 -5.68 9.63 12.50
CA VAL A 305 -4.63 10.21 11.64
C VAL A 305 -4.30 11.63 12.09
N LYS A 306 -5.31 12.45 12.37
CA LYS A 306 -5.12 13.80 12.91
C LYS A 306 -4.35 13.80 14.24
N ASN A 307 -4.66 12.87 15.15
CA ASN A 307 -3.96 12.76 16.43
C ASN A 307 -2.51 12.34 16.25
N CYS A 308 -2.24 11.36 15.37
CA CYS A 308 -0.90 10.90 15.03
C CYS A 308 -0.05 12.03 14.42
N VAL A 309 -0.63 12.80 13.48
CA VAL A 309 0.02 13.98 12.89
C VAL A 309 0.32 15.02 13.95
N LYS A 310 -0.64 15.34 14.81
CA LYS A 310 -0.43 16.32 15.89
C LYS A 310 0.70 15.89 16.83
N ASP A 311 0.75 14.62 17.21
CA ASP A 311 1.79 14.07 18.06
C ASP A 311 3.17 14.14 17.38
N LEU A 312 3.29 13.68 16.13
CA LEU A 312 4.51 13.77 15.32
C LEU A 312 5.03 15.20 15.21
N LEU A 313 4.16 16.14 14.86
CA LEU A 313 4.53 17.55 14.72
C LEU A 313 4.90 18.19 16.07
N SER A 314 4.29 17.76 17.18
CA SER A 314 4.66 18.22 18.51
C SER A 314 6.06 17.74 18.93
N ARG A 315 6.40 16.48 18.64
CA ARG A 315 7.74 15.92 18.88
C ARG A 315 8.78 16.63 18.02
N PHE A 316 8.49 16.83 16.74
CA PHE A 316 9.33 17.60 15.83
C PHE A 316 9.54 19.04 16.34
N ASN A 317 8.48 19.70 16.82
CA ASN A 317 8.57 21.04 17.40
C ASN A 317 9.52 21.09 18.60
N CYS A 318 9.38 20.14 19.54
CA CYS A 318 10.28 20.05 20.69
C CYS A 318 11.74 19.84 20.26
N HIS A 319 11.97 19.05 19.21
CA HIS A 319 13.30 18.85 18.64
C HIS A 319 13.87 20.15 18.04
N LEU A 320 13.08 20.89 17.26
CA LEU A 320 13.48 22.18 16.72
C LEU A 320 13.87 23.18 17.82
N GLU A 321 13.05 23.31 18.87
CA GLU A 321 13.35 24.19 20.01
C GLU A 321 14.64 23.78 20.73
N SER A 322 14.86 22.47 20.90
CA SER A 322 16.11 21.95 21.45
C SER A 322 17.32 22.35 20.59
N LEU A 323 17.23 22.21 19.27
CA LEU A 323 18.29 22.59 18.33
C LEU A 323 18.59 24.09 18.34
N LEU A 324 17.57 24.93 18.51
CA LEU A 324 17.73 26.39 18.62
C LEU A 324 18.47 26.79 19.91
N CYS A 325 18.19 26.11 21.03
CA CYS A 325 18.78 26.42 22.34
C CYS A 325 20.27 26.05 22.49
N ILE A 326 20.83 25.22 21.60
CA ILE A 326 22.23 24.76 21.72
C ILE A 326 23.20 25.87 21.29
N PRO A 327 24.16 26.27 22.16
CA PRO A 327 25.24 27.18 21.78
C PRO A 327 26.09 26.58 20.66
N GLN A 328 26.56 27.40 19.72
CA GLN A 328 27.43 26.90 18.65
C GLN A 328 28.69 26.23 19.25
N GLY A 329 28.93 24.95 18.90
CA GLY A 329 30.18 24.24 19.17
C GLY A 329 30.24 23.28 20.37
N THR A 330 29.11 22.85 20.97
CA THR A 330 29.15 22.04 22.22
C THR A 330 28.59 20.60 22.14
N VAL A 331 28.01 20.16 21.03
CA VAL A 331 27.36 18.82 20.92
C VAL A 331 27.82 18.13 19.63
N PRO A 332 27.98 16.78 19.60
CA PRO A 332 28.19 16.05 18.35
C PRO A 332 26.96 16.22 17.44
N VAL A 333 27.09 17.14 16.47
CA VAL A 333 26.06 17.61 15.52
C VAL A 333 25.36 16.45 14.79
N ILE A 334 26.09 15.36 14.54
CA ILE A 334 25.67 14.19 13.74
C ILE A 334 24.44 13.48 14.33
N SER A 335 24.36 13.30 15.66
CA SER A 335 23.24 12.54 16.26
C SER A 335 21.92 13.31 16.16
N MET A 336 21.97 14.63 16.29
CA MET A 336 20.77 15.47 16.29
C MET A 336 20.26 15.74 14.88
N GLU A 337 21.17 15.75 13.91
CA GLU A 337 20.84 15.79 12.49
C GLU A 337 20.13 14.53 12.03
N HIS A 338 20.62 13.33 12.40
CA HIS A 338 19.95 12.08 12.06
C HIS A 338 18.52 12.04 12.63
N GLU A 339 18.30 12.56 13.83
CA GLU A 339 16.95 12.71 14.40
C GLU A 339 16.10 13.71 13.60
N LEU A 340 16.66 14.86 13.23
CA LEU A 340 15.98 15.84 12.39
C LEU A 340 15.58 15.25 11.03
N GLN A 341 16.48 14.53 10.38
CA GLN A 341 16.25 13.83 9.12
C GLN A 341 15.18 12.74 9.27
N SER A 342 15.19 11.99 10.38
CA SER A 342 14.16 10.99 10.67
C SER A 342 12.78 11.65 10.77
N PHE A 343 12.64 12.76 11.50
CA PHE A 343 11.38 13.49 11.59
C PHE A 343 10.94 14.04 10.23
N LEU A 344 11.86 14.63 9.45
CA LEU A 344 11.53 15.16 8.13
C LEU A 344 11.11 14.05 7.16
N SER A 345 11.70 12.85 7.27
CA SER A 345 11.27 11.66 6.51
C SER A 345 9.87 11.22 6.90
N ASP A 346 9.58 11.13 8.19
CA ASP A 346 8.23 10.80 8.69
C ASP A 346 7.19 11.85 8.25
N ILE A 347 7.57 13.13 8.27
CA ILE A 347 6.71 14.24 7.84
C ILE A 347 6.50 14.21 6.31
N SER A 348 7.53 13.91 5.51
CA SER A 348 7.37 13.80 4.06
C SER A 348 6.47 12.61 3.69
N TRP A 349 6.60 11.48 4.40
CA TRP A 349 5.73 10.31 4.24
C TRP A 349 4.29 10.62 4.67
N ILE A 350 4.06 11.20 5.85
CA ILE A 350 2.69 11.49 6.31
C ILE A 350 1.99 12.50 5.40
N CYS A 351 2.72 13.39 4.70
CA CYS A 351 2.13 14.22 3.65
C CYS A 351 1.48 13.39 2.54
N GLN A 352 2.06 12.26 2.12
CA GLN A 352 1.46 11.38 1.10
C GLN A 352 0.12 10.82 1.59
N ILE A 353 0.09 10.34 2.83
CA ILE A 353 -1.14 9.86 3.49
C ILE A 353 -2.19 10.97 3.57
N LEU A 354 -1.78 12.17 4.00
CA LEU A 354 -2.68 13.32 4.14
C LEU A 354 -3.20 13.85 2.81
N ILE A 355 -2.45 13.71 1.72
CA ILE A 355 -2.92 14.02 0.36
C ILE A 355 -4.01 13.02 -0.04
N LYS A 356 -3.75 11.71 0.07
CA LYS A 356 -4.74 10.65 -0.26
C LYS A 356 -6.02 10.77 0.57
N MET A 357 -5.93 11.27 1.81
CA MET A 357 -7.08 11.46 2.70
C MET A 357 -7.71 12.86 2.69
N GLU A 358 -7.21 13.79 1.86
CA GLU A 358 -7.64 15.20 1.82
C GLU A 358 -7.54 15.94 3.17
N MET A 359 -6.50 15.63 3.95
CA MET A 359 -6.28 16.12 5.31
C MET A 359 -5.08 17.06 5.45
N MET A 360 -4.49 17.49 4.33
CA MET A 360 -3.27 18.33 4.31
C MET A 360 -3.32 19.59 5.18
N LYS A 361 -4.52 20.17 5.38
CA LYS A 361 -4.72 21.33 6.26
C LYS A 361 -4.06 21.20 7.65
N HIS A 362 -4.05 20.00 8.22
CA HIS A 362 -3.51 19.77 9.57
C HIS A 362 -2.00 19.98 9.64
N LEU A 363 -1.27 19.55 8.61
CA LEU A 363 0.17 19.73 8.51
C LEU A 363 0.52 21.14 8.00
N THR A 364 -0.20 21.63 6.98
CA THR A 364 0.02 22.96 6.40
C THR A 364 -0.04 24.06 7.45
N HIS A 365 -1.06 24.07 8.32
CA HIS A 365 -1.15 25.09 9.37
C HIS A 365 0.06 25.10 10.32
N TYR A 366 0.52 23.93 10.76
CA TYR A 366 1.71 23.83 11.60
C TYR A 366 2.96 24.28 10.86
N TRP A 367 3.17 23.82 9.62
CA TRP A 367 4.36 24.15 8.84
C TRP A 367 4.48 25.66 8.59
N LEU A 368 3.35 26.33 8.36
CA LEU A 368 3.27 27.79 8.22
C LEU A 368 3.68 28.52 9.50
N GLU A 369 3.22 28.05 10.66
CA GLU A 369 3.58 28.63 11.95
C GLU A 369 5.05 28.36 12.33
N ALA A 370 5.57 27.19 11.97
CA ALA A 370 6.95 26.78 12.26
C ALA A 370 7.96 27.26 11.22
N SER A 371 7.54 27.88 10.11
CA SER A 371 8.38 28.15 8.92
C SER A 371 9.71 28.84 9.24
N SER A 372 9.70 29.94 10.01
CA SER A 372 10.93 30.66 10.35
C SER A 372 11.89 29.82 11.20
N ARG A 373 11.36 29.03 12.14
CA ARG A 373 12.16 28.15 13.01
C ARG A 373 12.77 26.99 12.22
N ILE A 374 12.01 26.42 11.29
CA ILE A 374 12.50 25.36 10.40
C ILE A 374 13.67 25.88 9.58
N VAL A 375 13.49 27.02 8.90
CA VAL A 375 14.56 27.63 8.09
C VAL A 375 15.81 27.94 8.93
N GLU A 376 15.65 28.54 10.11
CA GLU A 376 16.77 28.86 11.01
C GLU A 376 17.52 27.62 11.46
N VAL A 377 16.81 26.55 11.88
CA VAL A 377 17.44 25.28 12.27
C VAL A 377 18.15 24.64 11.09
N THR A 378 17.52 24.60 9.91
CA THR A 378 18.12 23.99 8.72
C THR A 378 19.37 24.75 8.25
N GLU A 379 19.38 26.08 8.34
CA GLU A 379 20.56 26.89 8.03
C GLU A 379 21.67 26.72 9.09
N LYS A 380 21.31 26.59 10.37
CA LYS A 380 22.26 26.35 11.47
C LYS A 380 22.92 24.97 11.39
N VAL A 381 22.14 23.94 11.04
CA VAL A 381 22.62 22.56 10.93
C VAL A 381 23.41 22.37 9.63
N GLY A 382 22.95 22.94 8.52
CA GLY A 382 23.58 22.81 7.20
C GLY A 382 24.79 23.72 6.92
N ALA A 383 25.58 24.05 7.94
CA ALA A 383 26.83 24.82 7.80
C ALA A 383 28.07 23.94 7.54
N ASP A 384 27.95 22.61 7.69
CA ASP A 384 29.00 21.63 7.39
C ASP A 384 28.70 20.89 6.07
N VAL A 385 29.74 20.47 5.36
CA VAL A 385 29.71 20.07 3.93
C VAL A 385 28.95 18.76 3.68
N ASP A 386 28.75 17.92 4.69
CA ASP A 386 28.08 16.60 4.59
C ASP A 386 26.54 16.66 4.75
N ILE A 387 25.96 17.85 4.97
CA ILE A 387 24.59 18.01 5.51
C ILE A 387 23.60 18.48 4.43
N SER A 388 23.43 17.66 3.39
CA SER A 388 22.54 17.91 2.24
C SER A 388 21.12 17.34 2.43
N ASP A 389 21.00 16.25 3.17
CA ASP A 389 19.76 15.46 3.23
C ASP A 389 18.61 16.18 3.93
N SER A 390 18.91 16.88 5.03
CA SER A 390 17.90 17.63 5.79
C SER A 390 17.32 18.79 4.97
N ARG A 391 18.17 19.51 4.20
CA ARG A 391 17.73 20.55 3.26
C ARG A 391 16.81 19.98 2.20
N SER A 392 17.20 18.85 1.59
CA SER A 392 16.39 18.20 0.57
C SER A 392 15.02 17.80 1.10
N LYS A 393 14.97 17.24 2.31
CA LYS A 393 13.71 16.84 2.93
C LYS A 393 12.83 18.02 3.34
N VAL A 394 13.42 19.14 3.78
CA VAL A 394 12.68 20.38 4.02
C VAL A 394 12.08 20.92 2.71
N ILE A 395 12.81 20.88 1.60
CA ILE A 395 12.30 21.28 0.29
C ILE A 395 11.13 20.39 -0.15
N GLU A 396 11.24 19.06 -0.01
CA GLU A 396 10.14 18.13 -0.33
C GLU A 396 8.86 18.46 0.44
N VAL A 397 8.94 18.62 1.76
CA VAL A 397 7.77 18.92 2.60
C VAL A 397 7.22 20.29 2.27
N THR A 398 8.10 21.28 2.09
CA THR A 398 7.71 22.66 1.76
C THR A 398 7.01 22.74 0.41
N SER A 399 7.45 21.97 -0.59
CA SER A 399 6.76 21.88 -1.89
C SER A 399 5.33 21.42 -1.71
N LYS A 400 5.10 20.29 -1.03
CA LYS A 400 3.75 19.76 -0.77
C LYS A 400 2.86 20.76 -0.01
N VAL A 401 3.44 21.49 0.95
CA VAL A 401 2.72 22.53 1.70
C VAL A 401 2.37 23.72 0.81
N LEU A 402 3.31 24.22 0.01
CA LEU A 402 3.09 25.33 -0.91
C LEU A 402 2.07 24.96 -2.00
N ASP A 403 2.13 23.74 -2.54
CA ASP A 403 1.15 23.22 -3.50
C ASP A 403 -0.26 23.26 -2.90
N SER A 404 -0.41 22.77 -1.67
CA SER A 404 -1.71 22.76 -0.97
C SER A 404 -2.31 24.18 -0.83
N VAL A 405 -1.47 25.19 -0.62
CA VAL A 405 -1.91 26.59 -0.50
C VAL A 405 -2.12 27.24 -1.87
N GLY A 406 -1.18 27.04 -2.80
CA GLY A 406 -1.14 27.67 -4.11
C GLY A 406 -2.27 27.22 -5.03
N PHE A 407 -2.63 25.93 -4.95
CA PHE A 407 -3.73 25.36 -5.72
C PHE A 407 -5.06 25.33 -4.96
N GLY A 408 -5.11 25.95 -3.77
CA GLY A 408 -6.36 26.20 -3.04
C GLY A 408 -6.95 25.00 -2.29
N GLN A 409 -6.19 23.93 -2.08
CA GLN A 409 -6.61 22.81 -1.21
C GLN A 409 -6.71 23.25 0.27
N VAL A 410 -5.82 24.16 0.70
CA VAL A 410 -5.81 24.73 2.04
C VAL A 410 -5.91 26.25 1.95
N ILE A 411 -7.04 26.80 2.41
CA ILE A 411 -7.29 28.23 2.39
C ILE A 411 -6.71 28.88 3.64
N VAL A 412 -5.77 29.81 3.45
CA VAL A 412 -5.15 30.58 4.54
C VAL A 412 -5.23 32.09 4.30
N PRO A 413 -5.19 32.92 5.37
CA PRO A 413 -5.27 34.38 5.24
C PRO A 413 -4.16 34.97 4.37
N THR A 414 -4.41 36.16 3.81
CA THR A 414 -3.43 36.91 3.00
C THR A 414 -2.12 37.15 3.73
N THR A 415 -2.17 37.47 5.02
CA THR A 415 -0.98 37.69 5.85
C THR A 415 -0.11 36.44 5.95
N THR A 416 -0.73 35.28 6.10
CA THR A 416 -0.04 33.99 6.14
C THR A 416 0.58 33.64 4.78
N ARG A 417 -0.16 33.83 3.68
CA ARG A 417 0.37 33.64 2.32
C ARG A 417 1.56 34.53 2.02
N LEU A 418 1.51 35.80 2.44
CA LEU A 418 2.61 36.75 2.30
C LEU A 418 3.84 36.30 3.11
N SER A 419 3.65 35.95 4.38
CA SER A 419 4.73 35.45 5.24
C SER A 419 5.38 34.19 4.66
N LEU A 420 4.58 33.29 4.12
CA LEU A 420 5.04 32.06 3.48
C LEU A 420 5.98 32.35 2.29
N VAL A 421 5.59 33.25 1.37
CA VAL A 421 6.47 33.63 0.25
C VAL A 421 7.76 34.29 0.76
N ASN A 422 7.66 35.22 1.71
CA ASN A 422 8.83 35.95 2.21
C ASN A 422 9.84 35.06 2.96
N VAL A 423 9.40 33.98 3.60
CA VAL A 423 10.29 33.04 4.30
C VAL A 423 10.89 32.03 3.32
N TRP A 424 10.06 31.41 2.48
CA TRP A 424 10.49 30.26 1.69
C TRP A 424 11.15 30.63 0.37
N LEU A 425 10.76 31.74 -0.28
CA LEU A 425 11.36 32.14 -1.55
C LEU A 425 12.89 32.36 -1.42
N PRO A 426 13.40 33.13 -0.42
CA PRO A 426 14.83 33.30 -0.24
C PRO A 426 15.56 32.01 0.15
N PHE A 427 14.93 31.17 0.98
CA PHE A 427 15.51 29.89 1.39
C PHE A 427 15.70 28.94 0.19
N VAL A 428 14.68 28.83 -0.66
CA VAL A 428 14.68 28.01 -1.88
C VAL A 428 15.75 28.51 -2.86
N GLN A 429 15.83 29.83 -3.06
CA GLN A 429 16.83 30.48 -3.91
C GLN A 429 18.26 30.13 -3.50
N ARG A 430 18.55 30.12 -2.19
CA ARG A 430 19.87 29.75 -1.66
C ARG A 430 20.12 28.25 -1.66
N THR A 431 19.09 27.45 -1.44
CA THR A 431 19.23 25.99 -1.26
C THR A 431 19.43 25.25 -2.57
N ARG A 432 18.70 25.62 -3.64
CA ARG A 432 18.83 24.97 -4.94
C ARG A 432 20.27 24.90 -5.48
N PRO A 433 21.04 26.00 -5.58
CA PRO A 433 22.40 25.95 -6.10
C PRO A 433 23.35 25.13 -5.23
N LEU A 434 23.14 25.08 -3.91
CA LEU A 434 23.95 24.26 -3.00
C LEU A 434 23.74 22.77 -3.29
N LEU A 435 22.50 22.34 -3.49
CA LEU A 435 22.16 20.96 -3.84
C LEU A 435 22.64 20.59 -5.26
N GLU A 436 22.54 21.51 -6.23
CA GLU A 436 23.04 21.30 -7.59
C GLU A 436 24.59 21.22 -7.66
N GLN A 437 25.31 22.00 -6.85
CA GLN A 437 26.78 21.93 -6.79
C GLN A 437 27.27 20.59 -6.25
N GLN A 438 26.62 20.08 -5.20
CA GLN A 438 26.96 18.79 -4.59
C GLN A 438 26.66 17.60 -5.53
N ALA A 439 25.52 17.62 -6.22
CA ALA A 439 25.18 16.57 -7.18
C ALA A 439 26.19 16.44 -8.34
N ASN A 440 26.95 17.49 -8.61
CA ASN A 440 27.98 17.51 -9.65
C ASN A 440 29.39 17.15 -9.14
N SER A 441 29.65 17.17 -7.83
CA SER A 441 30.96 16.80 -7.24
C SER A 441 31.11 15.31 -6.97
N ASP A 442 30.01 14.59 -6.71
CA ASP A 442 30.03 13.20 -6.24
C ASP A 442 30.00 12.17 -7.39
N SER A 443 30.55 12.52 -8.56
CA SER A 443 30.36 11.78 -9.82
C SER A 443 31.12 10.45 -9.96
N GLU A 444 31.72 9.88 -8.91
CA GLU A 444 32.50 8.64 -9.03
C GLU A 444 32.12 7.51 -8.04
N GLU A 445 31.44 7.75 -6.91
CA GLU A 445 31.03 6.65 -6.01
C GLU A 445 29.94 7.10 -5.01
N GLY A 446 28.72 6.56 -5.13
CA GLY A 446 27.67 6.65 -4.11
C GLY A 446 26.50 7.57 -4.44
N SER A 447 25.27 7.07 -4.24
CA SER A 447 23.99 7.70 -4.57
C SER A 447 23.76 9.08 -3.92
N SER A 448 24.07 10.17 -4.62
CA SER A 448 23.65 11.51 -4.19
C SER A 448 22.14 11.71 -4.44
N LEU A 449 21.41 12.09 -3.40
CA LEU A 449 19.96 12.33 -3.38
C LEU A 449 19.60 13.56 -4.20
N LYS A 450 19.51 13.39 -5.53
CA LYS A 450 19.01 14.44 -6.41
C LYS A 450 17.51 14.62 -6.18
N ILE A 451 17.11 15.79 -5.67
CA ILE A 451 15.69 16.18 -5.66
C ILE A 451 15.17 16.12 -7.09
N ASP A 452 14.00 15.49 -7.25
CA ASP A 452 13.33 15.38 -8.53
C ASP A 452 13.10 16.77 -9.16
N SER A 453 13.34 16.88 -10.47
CA SER A 453 13.04 18.09 -11.23
C SER A 453 11.56 18.47 -11.13
N GLU A 454 10.68 17.49 -10.96
CA GLU A 454 9.24 17.71 -10.78
C GLU A 454 8.92 18.50 -9.51
N ILE A 455 9.65 18.24 -8.41
CA ILE A 455 9.47 18.96 -7.14
C ILE A 455 9.84 20.44 -7.31
N TRP A 456 10.96 20.73 -7.99
CA TRP A 456 11.35 22.11 -8.25
C TRP A 456 10.36 22.85 -9.17
N LEU A 457 9.79 22.16 -10.16
CA LEU A 457 8.78 22.72 -11.05
C LEU A 457 7.45 22.98 -10.34
N GLY A 458 7.00 22.04 -9.50
CA GLY A 458 5.83 22.19 -8.65
C GLY A 458 5.97 23.37 -7.71
N LEU A 459 7.12 23.47 -7.03
CA LEU A 459 7.44 24.56 -6.13
C LEU A 459 7.39 25.94 -6.79
N GLU A 460 7.93 26.08 -8.01
CA GLU A 460 7.84 27.31 -8.81
C GLU A 460 6.39 27.66 -9.15
N SER A 461 5.64 26.67 -9.63
CA SER A 461 4.22 26.82 -9.97
C SER A 461 3.38 27.24 -8.77
N ALA A 462 3.67 26.69 -7.58
CA ALA A 462 3.04 27.07 -6.33
C ALA A 462 3.38 28.51 -5.93
N PHE A 463 4.64 28.94 -6.04
CA PHE A 463 5.03 30.33 -5.76
C PHE A 463 4.31 31.32 -6.68
N VAL A 464 4.28 31.06 -8.00
CA VAL A 464 3.54 31.89 -8.97
C VAL A 464 2.06 31.97 -8.58
N SER A 465 1.43 30.82 -8.30
CA SER A 465 0.02 30.74 -7.92
C SER A 465 -0.28 31.53 -6.65
N ILE A 466 0.53 31.36 -5.59
CA ILE A 466 0.37 32.10 -4.33
C ILE A 466 0.57 33.60 -4.57
N LEU A 467 1.62 34.00 -5.28
CA LEU A 467 1.93 35.40 -5.55
C LEU A 467 0.77 36.11 -6.29
N LEU A 468 0.19 35.45 -7.30
CA LEU A 468 -0.94 35.97 -8.06
C LEU A 468 -2.19 36.25 -7.22
N THR A 469 -2.30 35.63 -6.04
CA THR A 469 -3.42 35.77 -5.10
C THR A 469 -3.20 36.85 -4.03
N LEU A 470 -2.00 37.42 -3.93
CA LEU A 470 -1.66 38.50 -3.00
C LEU A 470 -2.16 39.87 -3.50
N PRO A 471 -2.29 40.88 -2.63
CA PRO A 471 -2.57 42.25 -3.04
C PRO A 471 -1.48 42.81 -3.96
N SER A 472 -1.88 43.68 -4.90
CA SER A 472 -0.97 44.22 -5.92
C SER A 472 0.25 44.96 -5.37
N ALA A 473 0.15 45.55 -4.18
CA ALA A 473 1.27 46.23 -3.51
C ALA A 473 2.31 45.22 -3.01
N ASN A 474 1.87 44.16 -2.32
CA ASN A 474 2.75 43.09 -1.85
C ASN A 474 3.39 42.32 -3.02
N GLN A 475 2.64 42.10 -4.11
CA GLN A 475 3.21 41.53 -5.33
C GLN A 475 4.37 42.38 -5.86
N ALA A 476 4.24 43.72 -5.84
CA ALA A 476 5.27 44.62 -6.32
C ALA A 476 6.55 44.53 -5.48
N GLU A 477 6.43 44.50 -4.16
CA GLU A 477 7.56 44.35 -3.23
C GLU A 477 8.33 43.05 -3.48
N ILE A 478 7.62 41.92 -3.58
CA ILE A 478 8.23 40.60 -3.82
C ILE A 478 8.92 40.56 -5.20
N LEU A 479 8.24 41.05 -6.24
CA LEU A 479 8.80 41.07 -7.60
C LEU A 479 10.01 42.00 -7.72
N GLU A 480 10.01 43.12 -7.00
CA GLU A 480 11.13 44.05 -6.95
C GLU A 480 12.35 43.41 -6.26
N GLU A 481 12.15 42.69 -5.16
CA GLU A 481 13.20 41.92 -4.50
C GLU A 481 13.71 40.76 -5.36
N TRP A 482 12.82 40.01 -5.99
CA TRP A 482 13.16 38.92 -6.91
C TRP A 482 14.03 39.40 -8.08
N LEU A 483 13.69 40.53 -8.70
CA LEU A 483 14.48 41.12 -9.79
C LEU A 483 15.87 41.59 -9.36
N ARG A 484 16.06 41.89 -8.06
CA ARG A 484 17.37 42.26 -7.50
C ARG A 484 18.17 41.06 -7.00
N SER A 485 17.53 39.90 -6.82
CA SER A 485 18.17 38.70 -6.32
C SER A 485 19.22 38.18 -7.31
N GLU A 486 20.35 37.71 -6.78
CA GLU A 486 21.39 37.01 -7.56
C GLU A 486 20.87 35.69 -8.15
N TYR A 487 19.76 35.17 -7.61
CA TYR A 487 19.12 33.92 -7.99
C TYR A 487 17.84 34.11 -8.82
N VAL A 488 17.69 35.24 -9.54
CA VAL A 488 16.48 35.58 -10.32
C VAL A 488 16.00 34.48 -11.29
N ARG A 489 16.88 33.56 -11.71
CA ARG A 489 16.53 32.46 -12.62
C ARG A 489 15.63 31.40 -12.00
N TYR A 490 15.59 31.28 -10.67
CA TYR A 490 14.71 30.32 -10.01
C TYR A 490 14.28 30.79 -8.61
N PRO A 491 13.00 30.64 -8.23
CA PRO A 491 11.86 30.34 -9.09
C PRO A 491 11.67 31.38 -10.20
N ASP A 492 11.28 30.94 -11.40
CA ASP A 492 10.88 31.84 -12.48
C ASP A 492 9.51 32.45 -12.16
N LEU A 493 9.52 33.72 -11.74
CA LEU A 493 8.30 34.48 -11.44
C LEU A 493 7.82 35.33 -12.62
N THR A 494 8.31 35.08 -13.83
CA THR A 494 7.99 35.86 -15.04
C THR A 494 6.48 35.91 -15.31
N GLU A 495 5.77 34.78 -15.17
CA GLU A 495 4.31 34.76 -15.36
C GLU A 495 3.60 35.71 -14.37
N ALA A 496 3.97 35.64 -13.09
CA ALA A 496 3.41 36.52 -12.07
C ALA A 496 3.74 37.99 -12.32
N PHE A 497 4.96 38.27 -12.81
CA PHE A 497 5.40 39.62 -13.20
C PHE A 497 4.59 40.19 -14.37
N GLU A 498 4.38 39.39 -15.43
CA GLU A 498 3.58 39.78 -16.58
C GLU A 498 2.13 40.05 -16.19
N ALA A 499 1.55 39.16 -15.38
CA ALA A 499 0.20 39.32 -14.86
C ALA A 499 0.07 40.58 -13.99
N TRP A 500 1.04 40.85 -13.11
CA TRP A 500 1.08 42.07 -12.31
C TRP A 500 1.16 43.33 -13.18
N CYS A 501 2.03 43.34 -14.19
CA CYS A 501 2.16 44.46 -15.15
C CYS A 501 0.84 44.73 -15.88
N TYR A 502 0.21 43.67 -16.40
CA TYR A 502 -1.07 43.76 -17.09
C TYR A 502 -2.17 44.28 -16.15
N ARG A 503 -2.32 43.69 -14.96
CA ARG A 503 -3.32 44.08 -13.95
C ARG A 503 -3.12 45.53 -13.53
N SER A 504 -1.89 45.95 -13.27
CA SER A 504 -1.55 47.33 -12.88
C SER A 504 -1.89 48.34 -13.98
N LYS A 505 -1.63 48.02 -15.25
CA LYS A 505 -1.97 48.88 -16.40
C LYS A 505 -3.48 48.98 -16.61
N VAL A 506 -4.21 47.88 -16.46
CA VAL A 506 -5.66 47.83 -16.66
C VAL A 506 -6.42 48.44 -15.48
N ALA A 507 -5.93 48.26 -14.25
CA ALA A 507 -6.53 48.81 -13.04
C ALA A 507 -6.69 50.34 -13.13
N LYS A 508 -5.66 51.05 -13.62
CA LYS A 508 -5.75 52.50 -13.87
C LYS A 508 -6.95 52.89 -14.74
N ARG A 509 -7.25 52.11 -15.79
CA ARG A 509 -8.42 52.32 -16.66
C ARG A 509 -9.73 51.96 -15.96
N ARG A 510 -9.78 50.82 -15.28
CA ARG A 510 -10.98 50.31 -14.59
C ARG A 510 -11.41 51.23 -13.43
N PHE A 511 -10.47 51.70 -12.61
CA PHE A 511 -10.76 52.62 -11.52
C PHE A 511 -11.10 54.03 -12.01
N ALA A 512 -10.52 54.49 -13.12
CA ALA A 512 -10.92 55.75 -13.74
C ALA A 512 -12.39 55.72 -14.23
N LEU A 513 -12.86 54.58 -14.74
CA LEU A 513 -14.26 54.38 -15.12
C LEU A 513 -15.20 54.36 -13.91
N LEU A 514 -14.81 53.70 -12.81
CA LEU A 514 -15.61 53.69 -11.57
C LEU A 514 -15.65 55.07 -10.88
N GLY A 515 -14.54 55.80 -10.87
CA GLY A 515 -14.48 57.18 -10.35
C GLY A 515 -15.18 58.22 -11.25
N GLY A 516 -15.46 57.88 -12.51
CA GLY A 516 -16.27 58.69 -13.41
C GLY A 516 -17.78 58.58 -13.16
N VAL A 517 -18.25 57.49 -12.55
CA VAL A 517 -19.69 57.24 -12.28
C VAL A 517 -20.18 57.99 -11.02
N SER A 518 -19.31 58.32 -10.08
CA SER A 518 -19.68 59.12 -8.88
C SER A 518 -19.87 60.61 -9.15
N ASN A 519 -19.46 61.11 -10.32
CA ASN A 519 -19.62 62.52 -10.71
C ASN A 519 -20.94 62.82 -11.46
N TRP A 520 -21.77 61.81 -11.76
CA TRP A 520 -23.05 62.02 -12.46
C TRP A 520 -24.23 62.38 -11.54
N THR A 521 -24.10 62.26 -10.22
CA THR A 521 -25.21 62.52 -9.27
C THR A 521 -25.11 63.82 -8.48
N ARG A 522 -24.13 64.69 -8.77
CA ARG A 522 -24.01 65.98 -8.06
C ARG A 522 -23.65 67.13 -8.98
N SER A 523 -24.43 67.36 -10.03
CA SER A 523 -24.49 68.67 -10.69
C SER A 523 -25.76 68.82 -11.53
N GLN A 524 -26.91 69.02 -10.89
CA GLN A 524 -28.03 69.76 -11.47
C GLN A 524 -28.88 70.39 -10.36
N VAL A 525 -28.48 71.59 -9.92
CA VAL A 525 -29.41 72.69 -9.61
C VAL A 525 -28.68 74.00 -9.97
N PRO A 526 -29.05 74.68 -11.06
CA PRO A 526 -28.58 76.03 -11.36
C PRO A 526 -29.70 77.08 -11.04
N PRO A 527 -29.37 78.38 -11.18
CA PRO A 527 -29.36 79.38 -10.10
C PRO A 527 -30.74 79.89 -9.62
#